data_AF-A0A8K0GLR1-F1
#
_entry.id   AF-A0A8K0GLR1-F1
#
_cell.length_a   1.000
_cell.length_b   1.000
_cell.length_c   1.000
_cell.angle_alpha   90.00
_cell.angle_beta   90.00
_cell.angle_gamma   90.00
#
_symmetry.space_group_name_H-M   'P 1'
#
loop_
_entity.id
_entity.type
_entity.pdbx_description
1 polymer ?
#
loop_
_entity_poly.entity_id
_entity_poly.type
_entity_poly.pdbx_seq_one_letter_code
_entity_poly.pdbx_strand_id
1 'polypeptide(L)'
;MKTRRTPLSSPATYYIQEINYNNYTIRVVDSNIVHKGDCSSVPRYSLASDNFTYDANHLYSTYISHKLSTSDDKFQKESVSEPVIFLKCEIPVKSALYIPTNSSITSTCINSSDGTSIGMNMQSKLGQYSYVKVGRTNVSELEDSCCMELMVMTSFRRKEKNNISFSQVIQNELAYGFELSWVPSYSKACHKYAADTCYVIDSSNKVYCAPSTDLYGLISFGQCGK
;
A
#
# COMPACT_ATOMS: atom_id res chain seq x y z
N MET A 1 -1.37 44.28 -4.32
CA MET A 1 -1.98 42.92 -4.28
C MET A 1 -0.89 41.89 -4.53
N LYS A 2 -0.53 41.06 -3.54
CA LYS A 2 0.38 39.93 -3.73
C LYS A 2 -0.46 38.69 -4.07
N THR A 3 -0.47 38.31 -5.34
CA THR A 3 -1.08 37.05 -5.80
C THR A 3 -0.17 35.90 -5.36
N ARG A 4 -0.58 35.14 -4.34
CA ARG A 4 0.03 33.83 -4.06
C ARG A 4 -0.43 32.86 -5.13
N ARG A 5 0.45 32.51 -6.05
CA ARG A 5 0.26 31.36 -6.93
C ARG A 5 0.65 30.12 -6.12
N THR A 6 -0.33 29.38 -5.63
CA THR A 6 -0.09 28.03 -5.11
C THR A 6 0.22 27.13 -6.32
N PRO A 7 1.37 26.44 -6.39
CA PRO A 7 1.62 25.49 -7.45
C PRO A 7 0.54 24.39 -7.42
N LEU A 8 -0.04 24.07 -8.58
CA LEU A 8 -0.86 22.88 -8.74
C LEU A 8 0.06 21.67 -8.54
N SER A 9 -0.25 20.81 -7.58
CA SER A 9 0.60 19.65 -7.24
C SER A 9 0.72 18.71 -8.44
N SER A 10 1.93 18.38 -8.88
CA SER A 10 2.18 17.41 -9.96
C SER A 10 1.61 16.02 -9.60
N PRO A 11 1.04 15.26 -10.54
CA PRO A 11 0.53 13.92 -10.24
C PRO A 11 1.63 13.00 -9.68
N ALA A 12 1.27 12.11 -8.76
CA ALA A 12 2.17 11.08 -8.25
C ALA A 12 2.63 10.20 -9.43
N THR A 13 3.94 10.01 -9.56
CA THR A 13 4.54 9.15 -10.58
C THR A 13 5.21 7.97 -9.90
N TYR A 14 5.06 6.78 -10.45
CA TYR A 14 5.63 5.56 -9.90
C TYR A 14 6.46 4.86 -10.98
N TYR A 15 7.64 4.37 -10.60
CA TYR A 15 8.48 3.55 -11.45
C TYR A 15 8.22 2.06 -11.21
N ILE A 16 8.18 1.28 -12.27
CA ILE A 16 8.12 -0.17 -12.19
C ILE A 16 9.52 -0.67 -11.87
N GLN A 17 9.66 -1.32 -10.71
CA GLN A 17 10.94 -1.86 -10.27
C GLN A 17 11.08 -3.34 -10.62
N GLU A 18 9.97 -4.09 -10.62
CA GLU A 18 9.96 -5.53 -10.89
C GLU A 18 8.58 -6.00 -11.37
N ILE A 19 8.58 -7.01 -12.22
CA ILE A 19 7.38 -7.73 -12.65
C ILE A 19 7.61 -9.22 -12.34
N ASN A 20 6.81 -9.77 -11.44
CA ASN A 20 6.88 -11.18 -11.04
C ASN A 20 5.69 -11.95 -11.63
N TYR A 21 5.94 -12.62 -12.75
CA TYR A 21 4.92 -13.42 -13.45
C TYR A 21 4.47 -14.66 -12.70
N ASN A 22 5.28 -15.19 -11.79
CA ASN A 22 4.89 -16.36 -10.99
C ASN A 22 3.82 -15.99 -9.96
N ASN A 23 3.91 -14.80 -9.39
CA ASN A 23 2.99 -14.33 -8.36
C ASN A 23 1.94 -13.34 -8.87
N TYR A 24 1.95 -13.03 -10.18
CA TYR A 24 1.08 -12.03 -10.79
C TYR A 24 1.19 -10.63 -10.16
N THR A 25 2.39 -10.25 -9.69
CA THR A 25 2.64 -8.98 -8.99
C THR A 25 3.59 -8.06 -9.74
N ILE A 26 3.26 -6.77 -9.78
CA ILE A 26 4.13 -5.70 -10.22
C ILE A 26 4.55 -4.89 -9.01
N ARG A 27 5.85 -4.67 -8.83
CA ARG A 27 6.37 -3.82 -7.76
C ARG A 27 6.69 -2.44 -8.28
N VAL A 28 6.15 -1.45 -7.60
CA VAL A 28 6.30 -0.04 -7.96
C VAL A 28 6.87 0.78 -6.81
N VAL A 29 7.63 1.82 -7.15
CA VAL A 29 8.26 2.74 -6.20
C VAL A 29 7.88 4.16 -6.58
N ASP A 30 7.52 5.01 -5.61
CA ASP A 30 7.23 6.43 -5.85
C ASP A 30 8.48 7.12 -6.40
N SER A 31 8.33 7.86 -7.49
CA SER A 31 9.44 8.53 -8.19
C SER A 31 10.18 9.55 -7.34
N ASN A 32 9.54 10.05 -6.27
CA ASN A 32 10.14 10.99 -5.32
C ASN A 32 11.01 10.31 -4.27
N ILE A 33 11.06 8.98 -4.25
CA ILE A 33 11.92 8.24 -3.33
C ILE A 33 13.32 8.15 -3.94
N VAL A 34 14.15 9.15 -3.60
CA VAL A 34 15.53 9.27 -4.04
C VAL A 34 16.40 8.48 -3.07
N HIS A 35 16.79 7.27 -3.47
CA HIS A 35 17.83 6.39 -2.91
C HIS A 35 17.74 5.94 -1.43
N LYS A 36 18.18 4.69 -1.21
CA LYS A 36 18.25 4.04 0.09
C LYS A 36 19.32 4.73 0.96
N GLY A 37 18.89 5.50 1.96
CA GLY A 37 19.77 6.19 2.90
C GLY A 37 19.60 7.71 2.93
N ASP A 38 18.99 8.31 1.90
CA ASP A 38 18.68 9.74 1.89
C ASP A 38 17.30 9.97 2.48
N CYS A 39 17.27 10.46 3.71
CA CYS A 39 16.06 10.78 4.45
C CYS A 39 15.11 11.83 3.81
N SER A 40 15.44 12.37 2.63
CA SER A 40 14.63 13.38 1.94
C SER A 40 13.42 12.81 1.21
N SER A 41 13.24 11.49 1.26
CA SER A 41 12.48 10.70 0.29
C SER A 41 11.18 10.16 0.88
N VAL A 42 10.25 11.05 1.26
CA VAL A 42 8.90 10.66 1.72
C VAL A 42 7.89 10.91 0.58
N PRO A 43 7.00 9.95 0.29
CA PRO A 43 5.92 10.17 -0.67
C PRO A 43 5.12 11.43 -0.33
N ARG A 44 4.91 12.28 -1.33
CA ARG A 44 4.19 13.56 -1.14
C ARG A 44 2.68 13.40 -1.23
N TYR A 45 2.23 12.26 -1.73
CA TYR A 45 0.82 11.99 -2.03
C TYR A 45 0.33 10.81 -1.24
N SER A 46 -0.84 10.97 -0.65
CA SER A 46 -1.51 9.89 0.05
C SER A 46 -2.01 8.87 -0.96
N LEU A 47 -1.68 7.60 -0.73
CA LEU A 47 -2.15 6.47 -1.51
C LEU A 47 -2.68 5.39 -0.56
N ALA A 48 -3.97 5.10 -0.69
CA ALA A 48 -4.69 4.08 0.08
C ALA A 48 -5.03 2.86 -0.77
N SER A 49 -5.28 1.71 -0.13
CA SER A 49 -5.73 0.49 -0.80
C SER A 49 -7.01 0.67 -1.61
N ASP A 50 -7.87 1.59 -1.19
CA ASP A 50 -9.18 1.81 -1.82
C ASP A 50 -9.07 2.34 -3.24
N ASN A 51 -7.93 2.98 -3.59
CA ASN A 51 -7.61 3.37 -4.97
C ASN A 51 -7.47 2.16 -5.93
N PHE A 52 -7.41 0.94 -5.38
CA PHE A 52 -7.22 -0.31 -6.12
C PHE A 52 -8.30 -1.36 -5.85
N THR A 53 -9.33 -1.06 -5.05
CA THR A 53 -10.22 -2.09 -4.49
C THR A 53 -11.71 -1.93 -4.85
N TYR A 54 -12.18 -0.75 -5.27
CA TYR A 54 -13.61 -0.43 -5.16
C TYR A 54 -14.47 -0.68 -6.42
N ASP A 55 -13.89 -1.10 -7.56
CA ASP A 55 -14.65 -1.32 -8.79
C ASP A 55 -14.11 -2.50 -9.63
N ALA A 56 -15.01 -3.20 -10.32
CA ALA A 56 -14.72 -4.28 -11.28
C ALA A 56 -13.86 -3.80 -12.47
N ASN A 57 -13.64 -2.49 -12.57
CA ASN A 57 -12.82 -1.86 -13.61
C ASN A 57 -11.33 -1.72 -13.28
N HIS A 58 -10.89 -2.00 -12.05
CA HIS A 58 -9.47 -1.87 -11.72
C HIS A 58 -8.65 -3.02 -12.32
N LEU A 59 -7.61 -2.66 -13.07
CA LEU A 59 -6.65 -3.63 -13.64
C LEU A 59 -5.70 -4.20 -12.58
N TYR A 60 -5.61 -3.52 -11.43
CA TYR A 60 -4.66 -3.82 -10.36
C TYR A 60 -5.34 -3.83 -8.99
N SER A 61 -4.88 -4.68 -8.08
CA SER A 61 -5.33 -4.78 -6.68
C SER A 61 -4.16 -4.87 -5.70
N THR A 62 -4.38 -4.52 -4.43
CA THR A 62 -3.38 -4.69 -3.35
C THR A 62 -3.41 -6.08 -2.70
N TYR A 63 -4.15 -7.01 -3.28
CA TYR A 63 -4.27 -8.40 -2.84
C TYR A 63 -4.40 -9.34 -4.03
N ILE A 64 -4.11 -10.62 -3.82
CA ILE A 64 -4.38 -11.70 -4.76
C ILE A 64 -5.49 -12.58 -4.19
N SER A 65 -6.47 -12.95 -5.01
CA SER A 65 -7.47 -13.96 -4.67
C SER A 65 -6.95 -15.33 -5.08
N HIS A 66 -6.93 -16.28 -4.15
CA HIS A 66 -6.48 -17.65 -4.32
C HIS A 66 -7.63 -18.63 -4.08
N LYS A 67 -7.64 -19.73 -4.85
CA LYS A 67 -8.49 -20.90 -4.63
C LYS A 67 -7.58 -22.11 -4.41
N LEU A 68 -7.71 -22.75 -3.24
CA LEU A 68 -6.80 -23.80 -2.79
C LEU A 68 -6.88 -25.07 -3.66
N SER A 69 -8.08 -25.38 -4.18
CA SER A 69 -8.34 -26.50 -5.10
C SER A 69 -9.51 -26.17 -6.03
N THR A 70 -9.60 -26.83 -7.19
CA THR A 70 -10.79 -26.72 -8.07
C THR A 70 -12.07 -27.20 -7.39
N SER A 71 -11.95 -28.17 -6.46
CA SER A 71 -13.04 -28.84 -5.77
C SER A 71 -13.51 -28.16 -4.47
N ASP A 72 -12.70 -27.26 -3.89
CA ASP A 72 -13.01 -26.61 -2.61
C ASP A 72 -13.50 -25.18 -2.82
N ASP A 73 -14.62 -24.80 -2.21
CA ASP A 73 -15.14 -23.41 -2.28
C ASP A 73 -14.41 -22.41 -1.36
N LYS A 74 -13.19 -22.77 -0.92
CA LYS A 74 -12.38 -21.89 -0.07
C LYS A 74 -11.58 -20.89 -0.91
N PHE A 75 -12.06 -19.65 -0.91
CA PHE A 75 -11.33 -18.50 -1.41
C PHE A 75 -10.50 -17.86 -0.30
N GLN A 76 -9.23 -17.57 -0.59
CA GLN A 76 -8.35 -16.82 0.29
C GLN A 76 -7.91 -15.53 -0.40
N LYS A 77 -7.82 -14.44 0.36
CA LYS A 77 -7.24 -13.18 -0.13
C LYS A 77 -5.92 -12.94 0.57
N GLU A 78 -4.85 -12.89 -0.19
CA GLU A 78 -3.51 -12.58 0.29
C GLU A 78 -3.19 -11.11 0.00
N SER A 79 -3.02 -10.28 1.03
CA SER A 79 -2.49 -8.92 0.85
C SER A 79 -1.07 -8.98 0.28
N VAL A 80 -0.83 -8.28 -0.83
CA VAL A 80 0.53 -8.07 -1.38
C VAL A 80 1.09 -6.70 -1.00
N SER A 81 0.22 -5.80 -0.53
CA SER A 81 0.58 -4.49 -0.01
C SER A 81 -0.19 -4.15 1.26
N GLU A 82 0.47 -3.45 2.16
CA GLU A 82 -0.06 -2.94 3.42
C GLU A 82 0.14 -1.42 3.51
N PRO A 83 -0.86 -0.67 4.00
CA PRO A 83 -0.70 0.76 4.18
C PRO A 83 0.15 1.06 5.43
N VAL A 84 0.93 2.12 5.34
CA VAL A 84 1.58 2.78 6.47
C VAL A 84 0.92 4.14 6.63
N ILE A 85 0.38 4.40 7.82
CA ILE A 85 -0.43 5.56 8.13
C ILE A 85 0.34 6.44 9.12
N PHE A 86 0.62 7.67 8.71
CA PHE A 86 1.21 8.70 9.55
C PHE A 86 0.11 9.52 10.20
N LEU A 87 0.18 9.63 11.52
CA LEU A 87 -0.84 10.23 12.35
C LEU A 87 -0.23 11.33 13.21
N LYS A 88 -1.00 12.40 13.43
CA LYS A 88 -0.74 13.39 14.48
C LYS A 88 -1.90 13.40 15.44
N CYS A 89 -1.61 13.35 16.72
CA CYS A 89 -2.59 13.35 17.78
C CYS A 89 -2.38 14.53 18.74
N GLU A 90 -3.47 15.08 19.26
CA GLU A 90 -3.44 16.16 20.24
C GLU A 90 -3.04 15.67 21.64
N ILE A 91 -3.29 14.39 21.93
CA ILE A 91 -3.06 13.75 23.23
C ILE A 91 -2.23 12.48 23.02
N PRO A 92 -1.38 12.07 23.98
CA PRO A 92 -0.66 10.81 23.86
C PRO A 92 -1.63 9.62 23.79
N VAL A 93 -1.46 8.79 22.76
CA VAL A 93 -2.18 7.53 22.62
C VAL A 93 -1.49 6.42 23.41
N LYS A 94 -2.26 5.66 24.19
CA LYS A 94 -1.80 4.50 24.96
C LYS A 94 -2.23 3.20 24.29
N SER A 95 -1.74 2.95 23.08
CA SER A 95 -2.05 1.74 22.31
C SER A 95 -0.80 1.21 21.61
N ALA A 96 -0.60 -0.11 21.63
CA ALA A 96 0.52 -0.76 20.97
C ALA A 96 0.45 -0.69 19.43
N LEU A 97 -0.72 -0.34 18.88
CA LEU A 97 -0.92 -0.14 17.44
C LEU A 97 -0.32 1.17 16.93
N TYR A 98 -0.10 2.13 17.83
CA TYR A 98 0.42 3.45 17.51
C TYR A 98 1.88 3.49 17.88
N ILE A 99 2.74 3.31 16.89
CA ILE A 99 4.19 3.30 17.10
C ILE A 99 4.61 4.77 17.20
N PRO A 100 5.10 5.23 18.37
CA PRO A 100 5.52 6.61 18.52
C PRO A 100 6.66 6.86 17.56
N THR A 101 6.45 7.81 16.67
CA THR A 101 7.56 8.42 15.98
C THR A 101 8.11 9.40 16.99
N ASN A 102 8.96 8.92 17.90
CA ASN A 102 9.89 9.86 18.51
C ASN A 102 10.53 10.65 17.35
N SER A 103 10.97 11.87 17.61
CA SER A 103 11.51 12.77 16.58
C SER A 103 12.76 12.21 15.86
N SER A 104 13.01 10.91 15.85
CA SER A 104 14.08 10.18 15.17
C SER A 104 13.75 9.74 13.74
N ILE A 105 12.47 9.76 13.31
CA ILE A 105 12.20 9.85 11.85
C ILE A 105 12.83 11.14 11.30
N THR A 106 12.89 12.20 12.11
CA THR A 106 13.57 13.45 11.78
C THR A 106 15.03 13.49 12.27
N SER A 107 15.42 12.88 13.39
CA SER A 107 16.77 13.07 13.98
C SER A 107 17.90 12.33 13.28
N THR A 108 17.62 11.24 12.56
CA THR A 108 18.64 10.61 11.69
C THR A 108 18.82 11.40 10.38
N CYS A 109 17.97 12.40 10.15
CA CYS A 109 17.78 13.11 8.89
C CYS A 109 18.05 14.62 8.99
N ILE A 110 18.40 15.11 10.18
CA ILE A 110 18.70 16.52 10.46
C ILE A 110 20.18 16.86 10.25
N ASN A 111 21.07 15.87 10.10
CA ASN A 111 22.51 16.11 9.91
C ASN A 111 22.93 16.12 8.42
N SER A 112 22.18 16.81 7.55
CA SER A 112 22.76 17.29 6.30
C SER A 112 22.73 18.82 6.32
N SER A 113 23.92 19.41 6.32
CA SER A 113 24.19 20.84 6.46
C SER A 113 23.79 21.69 5.25
N ASP A 114 23.16 21.09 4.23
CA ASP A 114 22.79 21.77 3.00
C ASP A 114 21.28 21.97 2.98
N GLY A 115 20.87 23.24 3.13
CA GLY A 115 19.49 23.70 3.37
C GLY A 115 18.48 23.50 2.23
N THR A 116 18.45 22.31 1.63
CA THR A 116 17.46 21.90 0.62
C THR A 116 16.79 20.58 1.03
N SER A 117 16.15 20.55 2.19
CA SER A 117 15.27 19.45 2.56
C SER A 117 13.80 19.92 2.51
N ILE A 118 13.08 19.48 1.47
CA ILE A 118 11.62 19.37 1.53
C ILE A 118 11.31 18.06 2.25
N GLY A 119 11.84 17.92 3.48
CA GLY A 119 11.43 16.87 4.39
C GLY A 119 10.05 17.22 4.90
N MET A 120 9.19 16.22 5.11
CA MET A 120 7.97 16.46 5.87
C MET A 120 8.37 17.15 7.16
N ASN A 121 7.98 18.40 7.31
CA ASN A 121 8.19 19.14 8.55
C ASN A 121 7.17 18.59 9.55
N MET A 122 7.36 17.33 9.93
CA MET A 122 6.71 16.67 11.04
C MET A 122 7.46 17.05 12.32
N GLN A 123 7.89 18.33 12.40
CA GLN A 123 8.13 18.94 13.70
C GLN A 123 6.80 18.90 14.43
N SER A 124 6.74 18.08 15.46
CA SER A 124 5.72 18.19 16.48
C SER A 124 5.73 19.65 16.93
N LYS A 125 4.72 20.40 16.49
CA LYS A 125 4.41 21.68 17.11
C LYS A 125 4.25 21.36 18.60
N LEU A 126 4.81 22.18 19.48
CA LEU A 126 4.73 21.98 20.92
C LEU A 126 3.26 21.65 21.31
N GLY A 127 3.00 20.40 21.72
CA GLY A 127 1.65 19.89 21.98
C GLY A 127 1.04 18.91 20.94
N GLN A 128 1.79 18.38 19.97
CA GLN A 128 1.31 17.32 19.06
C GLN A 128 2.20 16.06 19.08
N TYR A 129 1.58 14.89 19.17
CA TYR A 129 2.22 13.58 19.21
C TYR A 129 2.14 12.91 17.85
N SER A 130 3.26 12.42 17.33
CA SER A 130 3.33 11.80 16.00
C SER A 130 3.45 10.29 16.12
N TYR A 131 2.67 9.57 15.31
CA TYR A 131 2.59 8.12 15.33
C TYR A 131 2.58 7.54 13.92
N VAL A 132 3.02 6.30 13.83
CA VAL A 132 2.84 5.47 12.63
C VAL A 132 2.04 4.23 13.01
N LYS A 133 1.05 3.91 12.18
CA LYS A 133 0.30 2.65 12.24
C LYS A 133 0.53 1.89 10.94
N VAL A 134 0.78 0.58 11.04
CA VAL A 134 1.01 -0.29 9.88
C VAL A 134 -0.17 -1.24 9.72
N GLY A 135 -0.63 -1.37 8.49
CA GLY A 135 -1.70 -2.25 8.09
C GLY A 135 -3.06 -1.54 7.99
N ARG A 136 -4.01 -2.25 7.37
CA ARG A 136 -5.40 -1.77 7.27
C ARG A 136 -5.95 -1.38 8.64
N THR A 137 -6.66 -0.27 8.67
CA THR A 137 -7.22 0.31 9.88
C THR A 137 -8.67 0.66 9.64
N ASN A 138 -9.55 0.20 10.53
CA ASN A 138 -10.94 0.68 10.55
C ASN A 138 -11.00 2.04 11.24
N VAL A 139 -11.99 2.86 10.86
CA VAL A 139 -12.23 4.16 11.49
C VAL A 139 -12.44 4.01 13.00
N SER A 140 -13.10 2.92 13.44
CA SER A 140 -13.32 2.62 14.85
C SER A 140 -12.05 2.32 15.66
N GLU A 141 -10.92 2.08 15.00
CA GLU A 141 -9.61 1.85 15.65
C GLU A 141 -8.74 3.12 15.66
N LEU A 142 -9.24 4.21 15.05
CA LEU A 142 -8.60 5.51 15.11
C LEU A 142 -9.02 6.22 16.40
N GLU A 143 -8.04 6.68 17.17
CA GLU A 143 -8.29 7.49 18.35
C GLU A 143 -8.81 8.86 17.93
N ASP A 144 -9.87 9.35 18.57
CA ASP A 144 -10.54 10.60 18.22
C ASP A 144 -9.61 11.83 18.26
N SER A 145 -8.56 11.76 19.09
CA SER A 145 -7.55 12.81 19.20
C SER A 145 -6.57 12.86 18.02
N CYS A 146 -6.65 11.91 17.08
CA CYS A 146 -5.70 11.73 15.99
C CYS A 146 -6.26 12.09 14.62
N CYS A 147 -5.43 12.74 13.81
CA CYS A 147 -5.67 13.02 12.40
C CYS A 147 -4.66 12.26 11.53
N MET A 148 -5.14 11.66 10.45
CA MET A 148 -4.28 11.07 9.42
C MET A 148 -3.67 12.18 8.57
N GLU A 149 -2.34 12.21 8.50
CA GLU A 149 -1.59 13.19 7.71
C GLU A 149 -1.22 12.62 6.33
N LEU A 150 -0.87 11.34 6.30
CA LEU A 150 -0.41 10.66 5.08
C LEU A 150 -0.66 9.16 5.19
N MET A 151 -1.11 8.56 4.10
CA MET A 151 -1.11 7.11 3.92
C MET A 151 -0.22 6.75 2.73
N VAL A 152 0.62 5.74 2.87
CA VAL A 152 1.48 5.25 1.80
C VAL A 152 1.40 3.74 1.76
N MET A 153 1.55 3.16 0.57
CA MET A 153 1.57 1.71 0.41
C MET A 153 3.00 1.18 0.48
N THR A 154 3.18 0.06 1.17
CA THR A 154 4.43 -0.72 1.18
C THR A 154 4.10 -2.19 1.04
N SER A 155 5.07 -3.01 0.66
CA SER A 155 4.92 -4.47 0.69
C SER A 155 5.40 -5.06 2.01
N PHE A 156 5.06 -4.39 3.13
CA PHE A 156 5.57 -4.66 4.47
C PHE A 156 5.53 -6.15 4.81
N ARG A 157 6.65 -6.86 4.61
CA ARG A 157 6.79 -8.26 5.03
C ARG A 157 7.38 -8.22 6.42
N ARG A 158 6.57 -8.50 7.44
CA ARG A 158 6.94 -8.54 8.88
C ARG A 158 7.95 -9.67 9.19
N LYS A 159 9.06 -9.77 8.45
CA LYS A 159 10.07 -10.83 8.53
C LYS A 159 11.48 -10.33 8.87
N GLU A 160 11.70 -9.03 9.05
CA GLU A 160 13.01 -8.55 9.50
C GLU A 160 13.15 -8.67 11.02
N LYS A 161 13.77 -9.77 11.47
CA LYS A 161 14.26 -9.99 12.84
C LYS A 161 15.63 -9.34 13.05
N ASN A 162 15.82 -8.11 12.59
CA ASN A 162 17.08 -7.40 12.73
C ASN A 162 16.97 -6.31 13.81
N ASN A 163 18.08 -6.02 14.51
CA ASN A 163 18.20 -4.93 15.49
C ASN A 163 18.23 -3.54 14.82
N ILE A 164 17.35 -3.29 13.85
CA ILE A 164 17.23 -2.00 13.16
C ILE A 164 16.09 -1.19 13.77
N SER A 165 16.20 0.14 13.72
CA SER A 165 15.16 1.01 14.28
C SER A 165 13.89 0.97 13.41
N PHE A 166 12.72 1.18 14.01
CA PHE A 166 11.45 1.19 13.27
C PHE A 166 11.46 2.22 12.12
N SER A 167 12.09 3.38 12.32
CA SER A 167 12.26 4.39 11.28
C SER A 167 13.04 3.87 10.06
N GLN A 168 14.11 3.10 10.30
CA GLN A 168 14.89 2.49 9.22
C GLN A 168 14.08 1.41 8.50
N VAL A 169 13.27 0.63 9.21
CA VAL A 169 12.34 -0.33 8.60
C VAL A 169 11.42 0.41 7.64
N ILE A 170 10.77 1.49 8.07
CA ILE A 170 9.84 2.24 7.21
C ILE A 170 10.56 2.85 6.00
N GLN A 171 11.76 3.40 6.17
CA GLN A 171 12.54 3.92 5.04
C GLN A 171 12.92 2.82 4.03
N ASN A 172 13.35 1.65 4.51
CA ASN A 172 13.66 0.51 3.67
C ASN A 172 12.44 0.03 2.89
N GLU A 173 11.28 -0.03 3.55
CA GLU A 173 10.01 -0.44 2.94
C GLU A 173 9.54 0.57 1.89
N LEU A 174 9.68 1.87 2.15
CA LEU A 174 9.40 2.91 1.15
C LEU A 174 10.34 2.81 -0.05
N ALA A 175 11.65 2.60 0.18
CA ALA A 175 12.63 2.41 -0.88
C ALA A 175 12.41 1.11 -1.68
N TYR A 176 11.87 0.07 -1.04
CA TYR A 176 11.48 -1.16 -1.70
C TYR A 176 10.24 -0.96 -2.58
N GLY A 177 9.29 -0.15 -2.11
CA GLY A 177 8.02 0.14 -2.77
C GLY A 177 6.90 -0.80 -2.32
N PHE A 178 5.92 -0.98 -3.20
CA PHE A 178 4.76 -1.83 -2.93
C PHE A 178 4.34 -2.64 -4.16
N GLU A 179 3.73 -3.79 -3.92
CA GLU A 179 3.31 -4.77 -4.91
C GLU A 179 1.82 -4.62 -5.24
N LEU A 180 1.49 -4.60 -6.51
CA LEU A 180 0.13 -4.66 -7.01
C LEU A 180 -0.06 -5.96 -7.78
N SER A 181 -1.17 -6.66 -7.55
CA SER A 181 -1.56 -7.80 -8.37
C SER A 181 -2.26 -7.31 -9.63
N TRP A 182 -1.97 -7.91 -10.78
CA TRP A 182 -2.74 -7.69 -12.02
C TRP A 182 -3.74 -8.81 -12.31
N VAL A 183 -4.00 -9.74 -11.38
CA VAL A 183 -5.04 -10.77 -11.55
C VAL A 183 -6.41 -10.19 -11.93
N PRO A 184 -6.85 -9.03 -11.38
CA PRO A 184 -8.09 -8.40 -11.81
C PRO A 184 -8.13 -8.05 -13.30
N SER A 185 -7.00 -7.74 -13.95
CA SER A 185 -6.97 -7.38 -15.38
C SER A 185 -7.50 -8.47 -16.31
N TYR A 186 -7.48 -9.74 -15.87
CA TYR A 186 -8.03 -10.86 -16.64
C TYR A 186 -9.54 -10.80 -16.75
N SER A 187 -10.27 -10.10 -15.87
CA SER A 187 -11.72 -9.96 -15.96
C SER A 187 -12.15 -9.31 -17.28
N LYS A 188 -11.40 -8.29 -17.71
CA LYS A 188 -11.62 -7.57 -18.97
C LYS A 188 -11.15 -8.36 -20.19
N ALA A 189 -10.03 -9.07 -20.05
CA ALA A 189 -9.46 -9.85 -21.15
C ALA A 189 -10.31 -11.10 -21.47
N CYS A 190 -10.99 -11.66 -20.47
CA CYS A 190 -11.83 -12.83 -20.64
C CYS A 190 -13.21 -12.45 -21.19
N HIS A 191 -13.26 -12.14 -22.49
CA HIS A 191 -14.46 -11.78 -23.27
C HIS A 191 -15.63 -12.80 -23.22
N LYS A 192 -15.44 -13.97 -22.60
CA LYS A 192 -16.42 -15.06 -22.64
C LYS A 192 -17.51 -14.94 -21.58
N TYR A 193 -17.30 -14.16 -20.52
CA TYR A 193 -18.26 -13.97 -19.43
C TYR A 193 -18.19 -12.53 -18.93
N ALA A 194 -19.29 -11.98 -18.43
CA ALA A 194 -19.26 -10.80 -17.56
C ALA A 194 -18.63 -11.24 -16.23
N ALA A 195 -17.33 -11.51 -16.26
CA ALA A 195 -16.62 -12.08 -15.13
C ALA A 195 -16.28 -10.95 -14.15
N ASP A 196 -16.93 -10.95 -13.00
CA ASP A 196 -16.75 -9.91 -12.00
C ASP A 196 -15.55 -10.18 -11.08
N THR A 197 -15.05 -11.43 -11.05
CA THR A 197 -13.95 -11.80 -10.15
C THR A 197 -13.03 -12.85 -10.76
N CYS A 198 -11.72 -12.60 -10.68
CA CYS A 198 -10.67 -13.52 -11.06
C CYS A 198 -9.83 -13.94 -9.84
N TYR A 199 -9.29 -15.16 -9.89
CA TYR A 199 -8.48 -15.75 -8.83
C TYR A 199 -7.46 -16.74 -9.42
N VAL A 200 -6.41 -17.01 -8.66
CA VAL A 200 -5.37 -18.00 -8.98
C VAL A 200 -5.71 -19.33 -8.32
N ILE A 201 -5.58 -20.45 -9.03
CA ILE A 201 -5.68 -21.78 -8.42
C ILE A 201 -4.30 -22.24 -7.98
N ASP A 202 -4.08 -22.40 -6.67
CA ASP A 202 -2.76 -22.63 -6.07
C ASP A 202 -2.03 -23.85 -6.64
N SER A 203 -2.76 -24.94 -6.88
CA SER A 203 -2.18 -26.19 -7.39
C SER A 203 -1.64 -26.10 -8.82
N SER A 204 -2.10 -25.12 -9.59
CA SER A 204 -1.74 -24.97 -11.01
C SER A 204 -1.10 -23.63 -11.35
N ASN A 205 -1.14 -22.68 -10.41
CA ASN A 205 -0.80 -21.29 -10.60
C ASN A 205 -1.55 -20.59 -11.75
N LYS A 206 -2.74 -21.10 -12.11
CA LYS A 206 -3.52 -20.59 -13.25
C LYS A 206 -4.59 -19.60 -12.82
N VAL A 207 -4.83 -18.59 -13.65
CA VAL A 207 -5.93 -17.63 -13.44
C VAL A 207 -7.24 -18.14 -14.03
N TYR A 208 -8.28 -18.13 -13.19
CA TYR A 208 -9.67 -18.41 -13.54
C TYR A 208 -10.54 -17.23 -13.17
N CYS A 209 -11.61 -17.00 -13.94
CA CYS A 209 -12.57 -15.94 -13.68
C CYS A 209 -14.01 -16.48 -13.69
N ALA A 210 -14.87 -15.89 -12.86
CA ALA A 210 -16.28 -16.26 -12.72
C ALA A 210 -17.18 -15.00 -12.56
N PRO A 211 -18.44 -15.05 -13.03
CA PRO A 211 -19.44 -13.99 -12.80
C PRO A 211 -19.90 -13.93 -11.33
N SER A 212 -20.29 -12.75 -10.84
CA SER A 212 -20.78 -12.56 -9.45
C SER A 212 -22.15 -13.17 -9.17
N THR A 213 -22.95 -13.44 -10.21
CA THR A 213 -24.36 -13.87 -10.08
C THR A 213 -24.56 -15.38 -9.84
N ASP A 214 -23.53 -16.22 -9.93
CA ASP A 214 -23.68 -17.67 -9.90
C ASP A 214 -23.16 -18.32 -8.60
N LEU A 215 -23.58 -17.79 -7.45
CA LEU A 215 -23.47 -18.46 -6.14
C LEU A 215 -24.46 -19.65 -5.98
N TYR A 216 -25.34 -19.89 -6.97
CA TYR A 216 -26.41 -20.91 -6.90
C TYR A 216 -26.56 -21.79 -8.15
N GLY A 217 -25.45 -22.20 -8.76
CA GLY A 217 -25.41 -23.42 -9.57
C GLY A 217 -25.62 -23.26 -11.07
N LEU A 218 -24.50 -23.12 -11.79
CA LEU A 218 -24.12 -23.85 -13.01
C LEU A 218 -22.72 -23.34 -13.38
N ILE A 219 -21.71 -24.09 -12.94
CA ILE A 219 -20.33 -23.64 -12.94
C ILE A 219 -19.75 -23.68 -14.37
N SER A 220 -19.56 -22.52 -15.00
CA SER A 220 -18.68 -22.39 -16.17
C SER A 220 -17.39 -21.64 -15.79
N PHE A 221 -16.37 -22.38 -15.36
CA PHE A 221 -15.04 -21.81 -15.15
C PHE A 221 -14.31 -21.67 -16.49
N GLY A 222 -13.83 -20.46 -16.80
CA GLY A 222 -12.90 -20.21 -17.91
C GLY A 222 -11.48 -20.04 -17.40
N GLN A 223 -10.52 -20.79 -17.91
CA GLN A 223 -9.10 -20.46 -17.74
C GLN A 223 -8.79 -19.23 -18.60
N CYS A 224 -8.28 -18.17 -17.99
CA CYS A 224 -8.04 -16.86 -18.63
C CYS A 224 -6.55 -16.53 -18.77
N GLY A 225 -5.72 -17.14 -17.94
CA GLY A 225 -4.28 -16.90 -17.89
C GLY A 225 -3.47 -18.18 -17.72
N LYS A 226 -2.14 -18.03 -17.80
CA LYS A 226 -1.22 -19.06 -17.30
C LYS A 226 -1.34 -19.21 -15.80
#